data_AF-A0A941GKK1-F1
#
_entry.id   AF-A0A941GKK1-F1
#
_cell.length_a   1.000
_cell.length_b   1.000
_cell.length_c   1.000
_cell.angle_alpha   90.00
_cell.angle_beta   90.00
_cell.angle_gamma   90.00
#
_symmetry.space_group_name_H-M   'P 1'
#
loop_
_entity.id
_entity.type
_entity.pdbx_description
1 polymer ?
#
loop_
_entity_poly.entity_id
_entity_poly.type
_entity_poly.pdbx_seq_one_letter_code
_entity_poly.pdbx_strand_id
1 'polypeptide(L)' 'MGEKYKTEDPMFTRQKLASILIKGLDRALTEQEIKTIYILGDCDHETKGVLLSLLEELAARVDYFKEED' A
#
# COMPACT_ATOMS: atom_id res chain seq x y z
N MET A 1 -13.24 7.92 18.11
CA MET A 1 -12.84 9.03 17.24
C MET A 1 -11.97 8.38 16.17
N GLY A 2 -12.54 8.11 14.99
CA GLY A 2 -11.88 7.32 13.96
C GLY A 2 -10.53 7.94 13.62
N GLU A 3 -9.49 7.13 13.52
CA GLU A 3 -8.19 7.58 13.05
C GLU A 3 -8.41 8.35 11.75
N LYS A 4 -8.12 9.65 11.77
CA LYS A 4 -8.12 10.44 10.55
C LYS A 4 -7.02 9.85 9.69
N TYR A 5 -7.40 9.08 8.67
CA TYR A 5 -6.47 8.65 7.65
C TYR A 5 -5.71 9.88 7.17
N LYS A 6 -4.38 9.85 7.33
CA LYS A 6 -3.53 10.97 6.94
C LYS A 6 -3.69 11.12 5.43
N THR A 7 -4.28 12.23 5.01
CA THR A 7 -4.41 12.59 3.61
C THR A 7 -3.01 12.93 3.10
N GLU A 8 -2.35 11.97 2.46
CA GLU A 8 -1.07 12.15 1.78
C GLU A 8 -1.29 12.46 0.29
N ASP A 9 -0.28 13.07 -0.33
CA ASP A 9 -0.29 13.38 -1.76
C ASP A 9 -0.52 12.11 -2.61
N PRO A 10 -1.35 12.14 -3.66
CA PRO A 10 -1.63 10.96 -4.48
C PRO A 10 -0.39 10.27 -5.04
N MET A 11 0.64 11.05 -5.42
CA MET A 11 1.88 10.50 -5.94
C MET A 11 2.68 9.82 -4.84
N PHE A 12 2.66 10.36 -3.62
CA PHE A 12 3.30 9.76 -2.46
C PHE A 12 2.61 8.45 -2.05
N THR A 13 1.27 8.42 -2.02
CA THR A 13 0.50 7.20 -1.73
C THR A 13 0.81 6.10 -2.76
N ARG A 14 0.89 6.44 -4.05
CA ARG A 14 1.27 5.47 -5.09
C ARG A 14 2.67 4.90 -4.88
N GLN A 15 3.64 5.73 -4.49
CA GLN A 15 5.00 5.30 -4.21
C GLN A 15 5.06 4.34 -3.01
N LYS A 16 4.35 4.65 -1.93
CA LYS A 16 4.25 3.76 -0.76
C LYS A 16 3.61 2.42 -1.11
N LEU A 17 2.47 2.43 -1.79
CA LEU A 17 1.79 1.21 -2.24
C LEU A 17 2.71 0.33 -3.08
N ALA A 18 3.44 0.93 -4.03
CA ALA A 18 4.41 0.20 -4.85
C ALA A 18 5.54 -0.39 -4.02
N SER A 19 6.10 0.37 -3.08
CA SER A 19 7.18 -0.10 -2.20
C SER A 19 6.74 -1.27 -1.33
N ILE A 20 5.55 -1.20 -0.74
CA ILE A 20 4.99 -2.27 0.10
C ILE A 20 4.82 -3.56 -0.72
N LEU A 21 4.25 -3.44 -1.92
CA LEU A 21 4.01 -4.60 -2.78
C LEU A 21 5.30 -5.23 -3.28
N ILE A 22 6.30 -4.43 -3.68
CA ILE A 22 7.62 -4.94 -4.10
C ILE A 22 8.28 -5.72 -2.96
N LYS A 23 8.29 -5.16 -1.74
CA LYS A 23 8.85 -5.81 -0.56
C LYS A 23 8.11 -7.11 -0.23
N GLY A 24 6.77 -7.08 -0.24
CA GLY A 24 5.95 -8.24 0.10
C GLY A 24 6.07 -9.39 -0.90
N LEU A 25 6.13 -9.07 -2.20
CA LEU A 25 6.21 -10.04 -3.29
C LEU A 25 7.64 -10.53 -3.58
N ASP A 26 8.66 -9.84 -3.06
CA ASP A 26 10.08 -10.08 -3.34
C ASP A 26 10.39 -10.12 -4.86
N ARG A 27 9.71 -9.26 -5.62
CA ARG A 27 9.91 -9.12 -7.07
C ARG A 27 9.48 -7.74 -7.56
N ALA A 28 9.90 -7.42 -8.78
CA ALA A 28 9.36 -6.26 -9.50
C ALA A 28 7.86 -6.43 -9.77
N LEU A 29 7.16 -5.29 -9.82
CA LEU A 29 5.77 -5.24 -10.23
C LEU A 29 5.64 -5.44 -11.74
N THR A 30 4.59 -6.12 -12.13
CA THR A 30 4.15 -6.23 -13.52
C THR A 30 3.50 -4.93 -13.98
N GLU A 31 3.40 -4.72 -15.29
CA GLU A 31 2.68 -3.56 -15.83
C GLU A 31 1.23 -3.47 -15.36
N GLN A 32 0.56 -4.62 -15.20
CA GLN A 32 -0.82 -4.66 -14.72
C GLN A 32 -0.93 -4.21 -13.26
N GLU A 33 0.02 -4.60 -12.41
CA GLU A 33 0.07 -4.18 -11.01
C GLU A 33 0.36 -2.67 -10.90
N ILE A 34 1.29 -2.15 -11.72
CA ILE A 34 1.59 -0.71 -11.79
C ILE A 34 0.35 0.08 -12.21
N LYS A 35 -0.37 -0.37 -13.25
CA LYS A 35 -1.63 0.25 -13.69
C LYS A 35 -2.70 0.22 -12.61
N THR A 36 -2.81 -0.90 -11.90
CA THR A 36 -3.74 -1.04 -10.77
C THR A 36 -3.42 -0.03 -9.67
N ILE A 37 -2.16 0.09 -9.25
CA ILE A 37 -1.72 1.07 -8.23
C ILE A 37 -2.00 2.50 -8.70
N TYR A 38 -1.79 2.80 -9.99
CA TYR A 38 -2.12 4.10 -10.55
C TYR A 38 -3.61 4.44 -10.38
N ILE A 39 -4.49 3.51 -10.74
CA ILE A 39 -5.96 3.65 -10.61
C ILE A 39 -6.36 3.80 -9.14
N LEU A 40 -5.80 2.98 -8.24
CA LEU A 40 -6.05 3.08 -6.80
C LEU A 40 -5.58 4.43 -6.24
N GLY A 41 -4.48 4.96 -6.77
CA GLY A 41 -3.99 6.30 -6.46
C GLY A 41 -4.89 7.44 -6.98
N ASP A 42 -5.91 7.14 -7.78
CA ASP A 42 -6.92 8.10 -8.27
C ASP A 42 -8.28 7.96 -7.57
N CYS A 43 -8.45 7.04 -6.62
CA CYS A 43 -9.63 6.98 -5.77
C CYS A 43 -9.86 8.28 -4.98
N ASP A 44 -10.96 8.39 -4.24
CA ASP A 44 -11.10 9.49 -3.28
C ASP A 44 -10.06 9.37 -2.15
N HIS A 45 -9.84 10.48 -1.44
CA HIS A 45 -8.78 10.59 -0.44
C HIS A 45 -8.98 9.65 0.75
N GLU A 46 -10.23 9.36 1.13
CA GLU A 46 -10.53 8.47 2.26
C GLU A 46 -10.25 7.02 1.87
N THR A 47 -10.70 6.59 0.69
CA THR A 47 -10.44 5.25 0.15
C THR A 47 -8.94 4.96 0.04
N LYS A 48 -8.15 5.93 -0.44
CA LYS A 48 -6.68 5.79 -0.49
C LYS A 48 -6.07 5.54 0.89
N GLY A 49 -6.51 6.32 1.87
CA GLY A 49 -6.03 6.21 3.24
C GLY A 49 -6.34 4.83 3.83
N VAL A 50 -7.57 4.36 3.68
CA VAL A 50 -8.01 3.02 4.12
C VAL A 50 -7.16 1.93 3.48
N LEU A 51 -6.99 1.97 2.15
CA LEU A 51 -6.22 0.96 1.41
C LEU A 51 -4.76 0.93 1.84
N LEU A 52 -4.14 2.09 2.00
CA LEU A 52 -2.75 2.18 2.44
C LEU A 52 -2.59 1.59 3.85
N SER A 53 -3.46 1.96 4.80
CA SER A 53 -3.41 1.43 6.16
C SER A 53 -3.60 -0.08 6.22
N LEU A 54 -4.54 -0.63 5.44
CA LEU A 54 -4.76 -2.08 5.37
C LEU A 54 -3.53 -2.81 4.82
N LEU A 55 -2.89 -2.25 3.79
CA LEU A 55 -1.68 -2.85 3.19
C LEU A 55 -0.46 -2.73 4.11
N GLU A 56 -0.31 -1.61 4.82
CA GLU A 56 0.74 -1.45 5.85
C GLU A 56 0.56 -2.46 6.99
N GLU A 57 -0.67 -2.66 7.51
CA GLU A 57 -0.96 -3.66 8.53
C GLU A 57 -0.67 -5.08 8.04
N LEU A 58 -1.07 -5.40 6.80
CA LEU A 58 -0.80 -6.70 6.20
C LEU A 58 0.70 -6.95 6.03
N ALA A 59 1.44 -5.95 5.55
CA ALA A 59 2.89 -6.05 5.37
C ALA A 59 3.61 -6.27 6.70
N ALA A 60 3.22 -5.55 7.76
CA ALA A 60 3.77 -5.74 9.10
C ALA A 60 3.50 -7.15 9.64
N ARG A 61 2.31 -7.72 9.37
CA ARG A 61 2.01 -9.11 9.72
C ARG A 61 2.86 -10.12 8.93
N VAL A 62 3.03 -9.91 7.63
CA VAL A 62 3.86 -10.79 6.79
C VAL A 62 5.31 -10.77 7.28
N ASP A 63 5.84 -9.60 7.62
CA ASP A 63 7.19 -9.47 8.19
C ASP A 63 7.28 -10.20 9.54
N TYR A 64 6.29 -10.03 10.43
CA TYR A 64 6.24 -10.75 11.72
C TYR A 64 6.33 -12.28 11.54
N PHE A 65 5.57 -12.86 10.60
CA PHE A 65 5.62 -14.30 10.36
C PHE A 65 6.90 -14.77 9.65
N LYS A 66 7.58 -13.90 8.88
CA LYS A 66 8.88 -14.21 8.28
C LYS A 66 10.03 -14.20 9.27
N GLU A 67 9.90 -13.51 10.41
CA GLU A 67 10.91 -13.48 11.47
C GLU A 67 10.80 -14.65 12.45
N GLU A 68 9.69 -15.40 12.44
CA GLU A 68 9.45 -16.57 13.30
C GLU A 68 9.88 -17.92 12.68
N ASP A 69 10.23 -17.96 11.38
CA ASP A 69 10.77 -19.12 10.64
C ASP A 69 12.31 -19.11 10.56
#